data_AF-A0A969SKJ6-F1
#
_entry.id   AF-A0A969SKJ6-F1
#
_cell.length_a   1.000
_cell.length_b   1.000
_cell.length_c   1.000
_cell.angle_alpha   90.00
_cell.angle_beta   90.00
_cell.angle_gamma   90.00
#
_symmetry.space_group_name_H-M   'P 1'
#
loop_
_entity.id
_entity.type
_entity.pdbx_description
1 polymer ?
#
loop_
_entity_poly.entity_id
_entity_poly.type
_entity_poly.pdbx_seq_one_letter_code
_entity_poly.pdbx_strand_id
1 'polypeptide(L)'
;MRKTLALFSLSLGIAFVSPVRSVVAQVRIMTMPPLPTTPLRVAQPVIIPTIPPTEPQPQPSVIPATPVLKPIGLSNNCTPTKACLGWDDQLFWGGKEKGKRGDSQALIESIDHSLRYLQNPSAARIYQNYPIKEITLDRVRRSLLRFRQLVLTSKSPAELQAAVRREFTFYQSVGNDGKGTVKFTAYYEPIYEASRVPTSEYKYPIYGLPSNFEQWEKPHPKRIELEGKDGLLGKDSPLSGLELFWFRDRFDAYLVHIQGSAKLKLTDGTVTGVGYANGTDYPWTSIGKELLKDGKITQKQATMPGIINFFEGNPSAMDDYLPRWERFVFFRDKGNTPATGSIGVPVTPERSIATDKSLMPPGALALVNTSFPYVGNGGDLEYRRVSRFVLDQDTGSAIKTPGRVDYFMGTGKVAGDRAGVTGGNGTLYYLLLKR
;
A
#
# COMPACT_ATOMS: atom_id res chain seq x y z
N MET A 1 45.20 40.46 -41.47
CA MET A 1 44.80 41.87 -41.24
C MET A 1 43.83 41.85 -40.04
N ARG A 2 44.28 41.92 -38.79
CA ARG A 2 44.77 43.05 -37.97
C ARG A 2 43.71 44.14 -37.68
N LYS A 3 43.47 44.32 -36.35
CA LYS A 3 42.96 45.48 -35.57
C LYS A 3 41.52 45.31 -35.02
N THR A 4 41.25 45.11 -33.71
CA THR A 4 41.59 45.72 -32.39
C THR A 4 40.45 46.59 -31.83
N LEU A 5 39.97 46.26 -30.62
CA LEU A 5 39.43 47.16 -29.57
C LEU A 5 39.37 46.31 -28.25
N ALA A 6 40.33 46.42 -27.33
CA ALA A 6 40.44 47.36 -26.18
C ALA A 6 39.30 47.17 -25.15
N LEU A 7 39.43 46.38 -24.06
CA LEU A 7 40.12 46.58 -22.76
C LEU A 7 39.65 47.81 -21.94
N PHE A 8 38.94 47.55 -20.83
CA PHE A 8 39.06 48.31 -19.59
C PHE A 8 39.01 47.36 -18.39
N SER A 9 40.09 47.38 -17.62
CA SER A 9 40.29 46.72 -16.33
C SER A 9 40.15 47.75 -15.22
N LEU A 10 39.56 47.35 -14.08
CA LEU A 10 39.94 47.92 -12.78
C LEU A 10 39.96 46.83 -11.73
N SER A 11 41.09 46.79 -11.05
CA SER A 11 41.59 45.82 -10.10
C SER A 11 41.30 46.21 -8.65
N LEU A 12 41.47 45.21 -7.79
CA LEU A 12 42.08 45.22 -6.44
C LEU A 12 41.17 45.24 -5.21
N GLY A 13 41.41 44.24 -4.33
CA GLY A 13 40.98 44.27 -2.92
C GLY A 13 40.96 42.90 -2.23
N ILE A 14 42.12 42.28 -2.05
CA ILE A 14 42.31 41.14 -1.12
C ILE A 14 42.43 41.70 0.30
N ALA A 15 41.71 41.13 1.27
CA ALA A 15 42.12 41.14 2.68
C ALA A 15 41.58 39.90 3.42
N PHE A 16 42.50 39.05 3.85
CA PHE A 16 42.31 37.97 4.82
C PHE A 16 42.20 38.56 6.22
N VAL A 17 41.16 38.24 7.00
CA VAL A 17 41.24 38.08 8.47
C VAL A 17 40.17 37.08 8.95
N SER A 18 40.61 36.08 9.73
CA SER A 18 39.83 35.26 10.67
C SER A 18 40.56 35.34 12.03
N PRO A 19 40.04 34.87 13.19
CA PRO A 19 38.67 34.46 13.56
C PRO A 19 38.22 35.00 14.96
N VAL A 20 37.11 34.45 15.47
CA VAL A 20 36.62 34.38 16.87
C VAL A 20 35.72 35.52 17.36
N ARG A 21 34.42 35.22 17.53
CA ARG A 21 33.68 35.48 18.79
C ARG A 21 32.33 34.75 18.82
N SER A 22 32.13 34.06 19.94
CA SER A 22 30.92 33.36 20.36
C SER A 22 29.71 34.30 20.45
N VAL A 23 28.54 33.84 20.00
CA VAL A 23 27.25 34.49 20.25
C VAL A 23 26.45 33.63 21.22
N VAL A 24 26.25 34.17 22.42
CA VAL A 24 25.32 33.68 23.44
C VAL A 24 23.92 34.15 23.05
N ALA A 25 23.00 33.23 22.77
CA ALA A 25 21.59 33.56 22.56
C ALA A 25 20.90 33.73 23.92
N GLN A 26 20.39 34.94 24.17
CA GLN A 26 19.58 35.28 25.35
C GLN A 26 18.17 34.68 25.22
N VAL A 27 17.76 33.96 26.26
CA VAL A 27 16.41 33.41 26.44
C VAL A 27 15.44 34.55 26.75
N ARG A 28 14.43 34.77 25.90
CA ARG A 28 13.25 35.58 26.25
C ARG A 28 12.25 34.71 26.99
N ILE A 29 11.95 35.06 28.24
CA ILE A 29 10.88 34.48 29.04
C ILE A 29 9.55 35.03 28.52
N MET A 30 8.71 34.17 27.93
CA MET A 30 7.30 34.47 27.63
C MET A 30 6.46 34.20 28.88
N THR A 31 5.78 35.24 29.39
CA THR A 31 4.78 35.12 30.45
C THR A 31 3.47 34.56 29.89
N MET A 32 2.90 33.56 30.55
CA MET A 32 1.59 32.97 30.18
C MET A 32 0.42 33.79 30.73
N PRO A 33 -0.70 33.92 30.00
CA PRO A 33 -1.94 34.51 30.52
C PRO A 33 -2.66 33.54 31.47
N PRO A 34 -3.51 34.05 32.41
CA PRO A 34 -4.18 33.22 33.40
C PRO A 34 -5.30 32.36 32.79
N LEU A 35 -5.48 31.14 33.32
CA LEU A 35 -6.55 30.22 32.93
C LEU A 35 -7.94 30.71 33.37
N PRO A 36 -8.99 30.54 32.54
CA PRO A 36 -10.36 30.78 32.96
C PRO A 36 -10.88 29.67 33.88
N THR A 37 -11.35 30.05 35.07
CA THR A 37 -12.01 29.17 36.04
C THR A 37 -13.47 28.92 35.63
N THR A 38 -13.76 27.74 35.12
CA THR A 38 -15.14 27.24 34.96
C THR A 38 -15.35 26.06 35.92
N PRO A 39 -16.43 26.00 36.72
CA PRO A 39 -16.61 24.92 37.69
C PRO A 39 -16.83 23.57 36.98
N LEU A 40 -16.10 22.56 37.44
CA LEU A 40 -16.12 21.18 36.95
C LEU A 40 -17.49 20.55 37.20
N ARG A 41 -18.18 20.18 36.12
CA ARG A 41 -19.36 19.30 36.15
C ARG A 41 -18.87 17.87 36.40
N VAL A 42 -19.29 17.27 37.52
CA VAL A 42 -19.02 15.86 37.85
C VAL A 42 -19.55 14.96 36.74
N ALA A 43 -18.66 14.33 36.00
CA ALA A 43 -19.01 13.35 34.97
C ALA A 43 -19.34 12.01 35.65
N GLN A 44 -20.47 11.42 35.27
CA GLN A 44 -20.91 10.10 35.72
C GLN A 44 -19.93 9.00 35.25
N PRO A 45 -19.78 7.89 36.01
CA PRO A 45 -18.85 6.83 35.66
C PRO A 45 -19.26 6.14 34.34
N VAL A 46 -18.33 6.11 33.38
CA VAL A 46 -18.48 5.42 32.11
C VAL A 46 -18.40 3.91 32.35
N ILE A 47 -19.47 3.19 32.01
CA ILE A 47 -19.53 1.73 32.06
C ILE A 47 -18.57 1.18 30.99
N ILE A 48 -17.58 0.40 31.42
CA ILE A 48 -16.59 -0.28 30.57
C ILE A 48 -17.25 -1.54 29.99
N PRO A 49 -17.41 -1.69 28.66
CA PRO A 49 -17.80 -2.97 28.09
C PRO A 49 -16.66 -3.97 28.20
N THR A 50 -16.95 -5.14 28.76
CA THR A 50 -16.05 -6.29 28.83
C THR A 50 -15.71 -6.79 27.43
N ILE A 51 -14.42 -6.98 27.17
CA ILE A 51 -13.90 -7.55 25.92
C ILE A 51 -14.22 -9.05 25.95
N PRO A 52 -14.97 -9.61 24.97
CA PRO A 52 -15.16 -11.05 24.89
C PRO A 52 -13.84 -11.76 24.58
N PRO A 53 -13.64 -12.99 25.06
CA PRO A 53 -12.40 -13.73 24.88
C PRO A 53 -12.09 -13.96 23.40
N THR A 54 -10.81 -13.84 23.07
CA THR A 54 -10.20 -14.07 21.77
C THR A 54 -10.62 -15.41 21.17
N GLU A 55 -11.36 -15.38 20.06
CA GLU A 55 -11.58 -16.57 19.23
C GLU A 55 -10.23 -17.09 18.67
N PRO A 56 -9.97 -18.40 18.72
CA PRO A 56 -8.80 -18.99 18.06
C PRO A 56 -8.85 -18.73 16.56
N GLN A 57 -7.70 -18.36 15.98
CA GLN A 57 -7.56 -18.25 14.53
C GLN A 57 -7.82 -19.60 13.85
N PRO A 58 -8.66 -19.68 12.81
CA PRO A 58 -8.91 -20.95 12.13
C PRO A 58 -7.69 -21.41 11.30
N GLN A 59 -7.39 -22.70 11.44
CA GLN A 59 -6.51 -23.54 10.61
C GLN A 59 -7.02 -23.65 9.14
N PRO A 60 -6.21 -24.16 8.18
CA PRO A 60 -6.31 -23.80 6.77
C PRO A 60 -7.66 -24.12 6.09
N SER A 61 -8.27 -23.04 5.57
CA SER A 61 -9.19 -22.91 4.43
C SER A 61 -9.92 -24.18 3.96
N VAL A 62 -11.04 -24.48 4.64
CA VAL A 62 -12.19 -25.12 3.99
C VAL A 62 -12.71 -24.13 2.95
N ILE A 63 -12.71 -24.52 1.67
CA ILE A 63 -13.36 -23.74 0.60
C ILE A 63 -14.81 -23.51 1.05
N PRO A 64 -15.30 -22.25 1.16
CA PRO A 64 -16.65 -22.02 1.61
C PRO A 64 -17.63 -22.78 0.70
N ALA A 65 -18.57 -23.50 1.29
CA ALA A 65 -19.60 -24.27 0.58
C ALA A 65 -20.48 -23.41 -0.34
N THR A 66 -20.37 -22.08 -0.25
CA THR A 66 -21.02 -21.10 -1.12
C THR A 66 -19.99 -20.30 -1.91
N PRO A 67 -20.29 -19.95 -3.18
CA PRO A 67 -19.37 -19.17 -4.00
C PRO A 67 -19.10 -17.81 -3.35
N VAL A 68 -17.82 -17.44 -3.29
CA VAL A 68 -17.33 -16.20 -2.68
C VAL A 68 -17.77 -14.93 -3.41
N LEU A 69 -18.22 -15.07 -4.67
CA LEU A 69 -18.82 -14.01 -5.46
C LEU A 69 -20.23 -14.42 -5.91
N LYS A 70 -21.19 -13.51 -5.81
CA LYS A 70 -22.58 -13.72 -6.26
C LYS A 70 -22.99 -12.66 -7.28
N PRO A 71 -23.61 -13.04 -8.42
CA PRO A 71 -24.14 -12.06 -9.34
C PRO A 71 -25.29 -11.30 -8.68
N ILE A 72 -25.33 -9.98 -8.88
CA ILE A 72 -26.40 -9.11 -8.37
C ILE A 72 -27.08 -8.34 -9.50
N GLY A 73 -28.39 -8.14 -9.36
CA GLY A 73 -29.14 -7.19 -10.19
C GLY A 73 -28.99 -5.79 -9.61
N LEU A 74 -28.61 -4.82 -10.43
CA LEU A 74 -28.60 -3.42 -10.02
C LEU A 74 -29.98 -2.80 -10.28
N SER A 75 -30.60 -2.21 -9.26
CA SER A 75 -31.85 -1.46 -9.42
C SER A 75 -31.63 -0.20 -10.25
N ASN A 76 -32.43 0.03 -11.29
CA ASN A 76 -32.32 1.22 -12.13
C ASN A 76 -32.70 2.53 -11.42
N ASN A 77 -33.29 2.45 -10.22
CA ASN A 77 -33.93 3.58 -9.53
C ASN A 77 -33.02 4.28 -8.50
N CYS A 78 -31.74 4.43 -8.82
CA CYS A 78 -30.81 5.10 -7.91
C CYS A 78 -30.72 6.60 -8.22
N THR A 79 -31.19 7.42 -7.27
CA THR A 79 -31.26 8.88 -7.36
C THR A 79 -30.70 9.49 -6.07
N PRO A 80 -29.76 10.45 -6.14
CA PRO A 80 -29.17 11.01 -7.36
C PRO A 80 -28.15 10.05 -8.00
N THR A 81 -28.04 10.05 -9.33
CA THR A 81 -27.16 9.14 -10.10
C THR A 81 -25.70 9.12 -9.63
N LYS A 82 -25.20 10.27 -9.13
CA LYS A 82 -23.86 10.41 -8.54
C LYS A 82 -23.61 9.62 -7.25
N ALA A 83 -24.67 9.21 -6.56
CA ALA A 83 -24.57 8.36 -5.37
C ALA A 83 -24.59 6.86 -5.73
N CYS A 84 -24.75 6.53 -7.01
CA CYS A 84 -24.93 5.17 -7.47
C CYS A 84 -23.61 4.47 -7.73
N LEU A 85 -23.65 3.15 -7.61
CA LEU A 85 -22.51 2.27 -7.89
C LEU A 85 -22.02 2.49 -9.33
N GLY A 86 -20.71 2.68 -9.49
CA GLY A 86 -20.05 2.92 -10.78
C GLY A 86 -19.93 4.39 -11.18
N TRP A 87 -20.30 5.34 -10.32
CA TRP A 87 -19.98 6.75 -10.53
C TRP A 87 -18.53 7.03 -10.11
N ASP A 88 -17.62 6.95 -11.07
CA ASP A 88 -16.19 7.22 -10.88
C ASP A 88 -15.87 8.63 -11.39
N ASP A 89 -15.93 9.62 -10.49
CA ASP A 89 -15.77 11.03 -10.82
C ASP A 89 -14.34 11.40 -11.20
N GLN A 90 -13.34 10.64 -10.73
CA GLN A 90 -11.91 10.92 -10.95
C GLN A 90 -11.46 10.72 -12.41
N LEU A 91 -12.17 9.89 -13.18
CA LEU A 91 -11.74 9.51 -14.54
C LEU A 91 -11.73 10.66 -15.55
N PHE A 92 -12.73 11.54 -15.46
CA PHE A 92 -13.00 12.55 -16.49
C PHE A 92 -12.72 13.97 -16.02
N TRP A 93 -12.76 14.24 -14.70
CA TRP A 93 -12.51 15.56 -14.12
C TRP A 93 -11.89 15.41 -12.73
N GLY A 94 -10.70 15.99 -12.50
CA GLY A 94 -9.96 15.87 -11.25
C GLY A 94 -10.62 16.59 -10.06
N GLY A 95 -11.71 16.04 -9.51
CA GLY A 95 -12.36 16.55 -8.29
C GLY A 95 -12.76 18.03 -8.38
N LYS A 96 -13.02 18.66 -7.22
CA LYS A 96 -13.35 20.09 -7.12
C LYS A 96 -12.20 21.03 -7.52
N GLU A 97 -11.03 20.50 -7.88
CA GLU A 97 -9.87 21.28 -8.30
C GLU A 97 -9.93 21.56 -9.81
N LYS A 98 -10.42 22.74 -10.17
CA LYS A 98 -10.43 23.23 -11.56
C LYS A 98 -9.03 23.11 -12.17
N GLY A 99 -8.86 22.27 -13.19
CA GLY A 99 -7.66 22.22 -14.02
C GLY A 99 -6.85 20.91 -13.98
N LYS A 100 -7.12 19.97 -13.06
CA LYS A 100 -6.48 18.64 -13.10
C LYS A 100 -7.20 17.70 -14.09
N ARG A 101 -6.43 17.13 -15.02
CA ARG A 101 -6.91 16.03 -15.89
C ARG A 101 -7.30 14.84 -15.03
N GLY A 102 -8.41 14.18 -15.37
CA GLY A 102 -8.79 12.92 -14.72
C GLY A 102 -7.79 11.80 -15.00
N ASP A 103 -7.91 10.69 -14.28
CA ASP A 103 -6.95 9.58 -14.30
C ASP A 103 -7.35 8.42 -15.22
N SER A 104 -8.20 8.68 -16.23
CA SER A 104 -8.62 7.66 -17.21
C SER A 104 -7.46 6.95 -17.91
N GLN A 105 -6.37 7.67 -18.20
CA GLN A 105 -5.16 7.08 -18.78
C GLN A 105 -4.52 6.04 -17.84
N ALA A 106 -4.47 6.31 -16.54
CA ALA A 106 -3.96 5.36 -15.56
C ALA A 106 -4.85 4.11 -15.49
N LEU A 107 -6.18 4.27 -15.54
CA LEU A 107 -7.10 3.12 -15.63
C LEU A 107 -6.87 2.30 -16.91
N ILE A 108 -6.67 2.94 -18.06
CA ILE A 108 -6.37 2.26 -19.34
C ILE A 108 -5.07 1.47 -19.24
N GLU A 109 -4.01 2.07 -18.70
CA GLU A 109 -2.72 1.40 -18.47
C GLU A 109 -2.87 0.19 -17.54
N SER A 110 -3.62 0.35 -16.45
CA SER A 110 -3.91 -0.75 -15.54
C SER A 110 -4.69 -1.89 -16.23
N ILE A 111 -5.66 -1.57 -17.10
CA ILE A 111 -6.34 -2.58 -17.91
C ILE A 111 -5.36 -3.30 -18.84
N ASP A 112 -4.46 -2.56 -19.50
CA ASP A 112 -3.47 -3.12 -20.42
C ASP A 112 -2.46 -4.04 -19.69
N HIS A 113 -2.13 -3.73 -18.44
CA HIS A 113 -1.34 -4.60 -17.57
C HIS A 113 -2.06 -5.93 -17.31
N SER A 114 -3.33 -5.88 -16.91
CA SER A 114 -4.14 -7.09 -16.73
C SER A 114 -4.31 -7.89 -18.02
N LEU A 115 -4.51 -7.23 -19.16
CA LEU A 115 -4.61 -7.92 -20.46
C LEU A 115 -3.33 -8.67 -20.81
N ARG A 116 -2.14 -8.10 -20.53
CA ARG A 116 -0.86 -8.80 -20.67
C ARG A 116 -0.76 -10.02 -19.76
N TYR A 117 -1.17 -9.88 -18.49
CA TYR A 117 -1.20 -11.02 -17.56
C TYR A 117 -2.07 -12.17 -18.07
N LEU A 118 -3.27 -11.87 -18.60
CA LEU A 118 -4.22 -12.89 -19.04
C LEU A 118 -3.76 -13.68 -20.30
N GLN A 119 -2.67 -13.26 -20.93
CA GLN A 119 -2.01 -14.03 -22.00
C GLN A 119 -1.03 -15.08 -21.45
N ASN A 120 -0.65 -15.00 -20.18
CA ASN A 120 0.32 -15.91 -19.59
C ASN A 120 -0.27 -17.32 -19.36
N PRO A 121 0.52 -18.40 -19.58
CA PRO A 121 0.09 -19.76 -19.27
C PRO A 121 -0.30 -19.98 -17.80
N SER A 122 0.29 -19.20 -16.88
CA SER A 122 -0.09 -19.24 -15.46
C SER A 122 -1.53 -18.77 -15.24
N ALA A 123 -1.96 -17.69 -15.90
CA ALA A 123 -3.33 -17.21 -15.86
C ALA A 123 -4.30 -18.29 -16.39
N ALA A 124 -3.95 -18.93 -17.52
CA ALA A 124 -4.76 -20.00 -18.09
C ALA A 124 -4.99 -21.15 -17.10
N ARG A 125 -3.94 -21.62 -16.39
CA ARG A 125 -4.06 -22.68 -15.37
C ARG A 125 -4.93 -22.27 -14.18
N ILE A 126 -4.82 -21.01 -13.73
CA ILE A 126 -5.66 -20.50 -12.63
C ILE A 126 -7.12 -20.49 -13.05
N TYR A 127 -7.42 -19.92 -14.22
CA TYR A 127 -8.80 -19.80 -14.70
C TYR A 127 -9.44 -21.13 -15.12
N GLN A 128 -8.64 -22.12 -15.53
CA GLN A 128 -9.15 -23.48 -15.80
C GLN A 128 -9.73 -24.13 -14.53
N ASN A 129 -9.14 -23.82 -13.37
CA ASN A 129 -9.53 -24.38 -12.08
C ASN A 129 -10.35 -23.39 -11.22
N TYR A 130 -10.78 -22.27 -11.79
CA TYR A 130 -11.50 -21.25 -11.04
C TYR A 130 -12.89 -21.77 -10.60
N PRO A 131 -13.28 -21.60 -9.32
CA PRO A 131 -14.45 -22.27 -8.75
C PRO A 131 -15.79 -21.78 -9.33
N ILE A 132 -15.85 -20.56 -9.85
CA ILE A 132 -17.07 -19.97 -10.42
C ILE A 132 -17.02 -20.14 -11.93
N LYS A 133 -17.78 -21.10 -12.46
CA LYS A 133 -17.74 -21.52 -13.88
C LYS A 133 -18.06 -20.41 -14.87
N GLU A 134 -18.81 -19.40 -14.45
CA GLU A 134 -19.15 -18.24 -15.27
C GLU A 134 -18.01 -17.24 -15.43
N ILE A 135 -16.97 -17.32 -14.59
CA ILE A 135 -15.79 -16.44 -14.60
C ILE A 135 -14.64 -17.17 -15.31
N THR A 136 -14.68 -17.17 -16.64
CA THR A 136 -13.65 -17.81 -17.46
C THR A 136 -12.59 -16.81 -17.90
N LEU A 137 -11.38 -17.30 -18.24
CA LEU A 137 -10.30 -16.48 -18.79
C LEU A 137 -10.76 -15.61 -19.96
N ASP A 138 -11.46 -16.23 -20.93
CA ASP A 138 -11.95 -15.52 -22.11
C ASP A 138 -12.96 -14.43 -21.76
N ARG A 139 -13.91 -14.72 -20.85
CA ARG A 139 -14.91 -13.72 -20.44
C ARG A 139 -14.26 -12.56 -19.71
N VAL A 140 -13.29 -12.80 -18.82
CA VAL A 140 -12.53 -11.74 -18.15
C VAL A 140 -11.80 -10.88 -19.19
N ARG A 141 -11.09 -11.50 -20.14
CA ARG A 141 -10.38 -10.79 -21.21
C ARG A 141 -11.30 -9.92 -22.06
N ARG A 142 -12.44 -10.47 -22.53
CA ARG A 142 -13.43 -9.72 -23.32
C ARG A 142 -14.06 -8.58 -22.52
N SER A 143 -14.27 -8.78 -21.22
CA SER A 143 -14.79 -7.76 -20.31
C SER A 143 -13.83 -6.57 -20.20
N LEU A 144 -12.53 -6.83 -20.06
CA LEU A 144 -11.50 -5.80 -20.03
C LEU A 144 -11.40 -5.05 -21.35
N LEU A 145 -11.36 -5.76 -22.48
CA LEU A 145 -11.32 -5.14 -23.81
C LEU A 145 -12.52 -4.21 -24.04
N ARG A 146 -13.72 -4.68 -23.70
CA ARG A 146 -14.93 -3.86 -23.85
C ARG A 146 -14.94 -2.68 -22.89
N PHE A 147 -14.59 -2.89 -21.63
CA PHE A 147 -14.55 -1.81 -20.65
C PHE A 147 -13.53 -0.74 -21.02
N ARG A 148 -12.34 -1.13 -21.51
CA ARG A 148 -11.33 -0.21 -22.05
C ARG A 148 -11.90 0.65 -23.18
N GLN A 149 -12.63 0.05 -24.12
CA GLN A 149 -13.30 0.78 -25.18
C GLN A 149 -14.32 1.79 -24.63
N LEU A 150 -15.09 1.42 -23.60
CA LEU A 150 -16.04 2.33 -22.96
C LEU A 150 -15.34 3.51 -22.28
N VAL A 151 -14.23 3.29 -21.57
CA VAL A 151 -13.43 4.36 -20.95
C VAL A 151 -12.91 5.34 -22.01
N LEU A 152 -12.43 4.84 -23.15
CA LEU A 152 -11.93 5.65 -24.25
C LEU A 152 -12.99 6.49 -24.99
N THR A 153 -14.25 6.05 -24.97
CA THR A 153 -15.33 6.64 -25.77
C THR A 153 -16.34 7.46 -24.96
N SER A 154 -16.44 7.19 -23.67
CA SER A 154 -17.32 7.93 -22.75
C SER A 154 -16.75 9.33 -22.48
N LYS A 155 -17.63 10.33 -22.41
CA LYS A 155 -17.26 11.74 -22.18
C LYS A 155 -17.52 12.19 -20.75
N SER A 156 -18.17 11.35 -19.94
CA SER A 156 -18.53 11.66 -18.56
C SER A 156 -18.65 10.40 -17.69
N PRO A 157 -18.58 10.53 -16.35
CA PRO A 157 -18.87 9.43 -15.44
C PRO A 157 -20.27 8.83 -15.64
N ALA A 158 -21.26 9.67 -15.98
CA ALA A 158 -22.64 9.27 -16.21
C ALA A 158 -22.76 8.33 -17.43
N GLU A 159 -22.12 8.69 -18.54
CA GLU A 159 -22.12 7.88 -19.76
C GLU A 159 -21.45 6.52 -19.54
N LEU A 160 -20.27 6.52 -18.90
CA LEU A 160 -19.55 5.28 -18.58
C LEU A 160 -20.39 4.39 -17.65
N GLN A 161 -20.92 4.95 -16.57
CA GLN A 161 -21.76 4.21 -15.62
C GLN A 161 -22.97 3.58 -16.32
N ALA A 162 -23.69 4.35 -17.16
CA ALA A 162 -24.85 3.85 -17.88
C ALA A 162 -24.49 2.68 -18.82
N ALA A 163 -23.38 2.79 -19.56
CA ALA A 163 -22.89 1.72 -20.43
C ALA A 163 -22.49 0.48 -19.65
N VAL A 164 -21.77 0.64 -18.53
CA VAL A 164 -21.35 -0.47 -17.67
C VAL A 164 -22.56 -1.22 -17.10
N ARG A 165 -23.56 -0.51 -16.58
CA ARG A 165 -24.78 -1.13 -16.03
C ARG A 165 -25.58 -1.89 -17.10
N ARG A 166 -25.60 -1.37 -18.32
CA ARG A 166 -26.25 -2.01 -19.45
C ARG A 166 -25.52 -3.29 -19.88
N GLU A 167 -24.19 -3.27 -19.93
CA GLU A 167 -23.40 -4.30 -20.61
C GLU A 167 -22.74 -5.33 -19.68
N PHE A 168 -22.64 -5.05 -18.37
CA PHE A 168 -21.91 -5.90 -17.42
C PHE A 168 -22.82 -6.47 -16.33
N THR A 169 -22.51 -7.70 -15.91
CA THR A 169 -23.00 -8.32 -14.68
C THR A 169 -22.05 -8.00 -13.55
N PHE A 170 -22.59 -7.61 -12.40
CA PHE A 170 -21.83 -7.32 -11.19
C PHE A 170 -21.83 -8.54 -10.29
N TYR A 171 -20.64 -9.04 -9.96
CA TYR A 171 -20.43 -10.16 -9.05
C TYR A 171 -19.94 -9.60 -7.71
N GLN A 172 -20.82 -9.48 -6.73
CA GLN A 172 -20.50 -8.95 -5.41
C GLN A 172 -19.77 -9.98 -4.56
N SER A 173 -18.69 -9.58 -3.90
CA SER A 173 -18.08 -10.40 -2.86
C SER A 173 -19.05 -10.59 -1.70
N VAL A 174 -19.16 -11.81 -1.19
CA VAL A 174 -20.03 -12.13 -0.04
C VAL A 174 -19.50 -11.61 1.29
N GLY A 175 -18.25 -11.15 1.35
CA GLY A 175 -17.62 -10.73 2.59
C GLY A 175 -17.44 -11.87 3.59
N ASN A 176 -16.87 -11.58 4.76
CA ASN A 176 -16.73 -12.60 5.81
C ASN A 176 -18.05 -12.86 6.54
N ASP A 177 -18.99 -11.94 6.43
CA ASP A 177 -20.30 -11.99 7.07
C ASP A 177 -21.39 -12.62 6.18
N GLY A 178 -21.06 -13.00 4.93
CA GLY A 178 -22.02 -13.48 3.95
C GLY A 178 -22.99 -12.42 3.42
N LYS A 179 -22.88 -11.17 3.88
CA LYS A 179 -23.77 -10.03 3.56
C LYS A 179 -23.10 -9.01 2.63
N GLY A 180 -21.85 -9.25 2.26
CA GLY A 180 -21.10 -8.44 1.32
C GLY A 180 -20.23 -7.36 1.96
N THR A 181 -20.03 -7.40 3.27
CA THR A 181 -19.12 -6.46 3.95
C THR A 181 -17.68 -6.83 3.68
N VAL A 182 -16.94 -5.89 3.11
CA VAL A 182 -15.51 -6.01 2.84
C VAL A 182 -14.77 -4.95 3.65
N LYS A 183 -13.76 -5.37 4.41
CA LYS A 183 -12.85 -4.46 5.10
C LYS A 183 -11.75 -4.03 4.14
N PHE A 184 -11.57 -2.71 4.00
CA PHE A 184 -10.53 -2.08 3.21
C PHE A 184 -9.39 -1.58 4.10
N THR A 185 -8.18 -1.85 3.66
CA THR A 185 -6.94 -1.18 4.08
C THR A 185 -6.28 -0.60 2.84
N ALA A 186 -5.13 0.05 2.99
CA ALA A 186 -4.33 0.46 1.84
C ALA A 186 -2.83 0.22 2.07
N TYR A 187 -2.14 0.04 0.95
CA TYR A 187 -0.68 -0.06 0.86
C TYR A 187 -0.15 0.95 -0.16
N TYR A 188 1.16 1.16 -0.13
CA TYR A 188 1.83 2.13 -0.99
C TYR A 188 3.28 1.70 -1.25
N GLU A 189 3.93 2.33 -2.21
CA GLU A 189 5.35 2.17 -2.44
C GLU A 189 6.11 3.28 -1.69
N PRO A 190 6.80 2.97 -0.58
CA PRO A 190 7.56 3.96 0.17
C PRO A 190 8.80 4.41 -0.60
N ILE A 191 9.32 5.58 -0.21
CA ILE A 191 10.61 6.08 -0.68
C ILE A 191 11.52 6.18 0.54
N TYR A 192 12.58 5.38 0.55
CA TYR A 192 13.58 5.38 1.63
C TYR A 192 14.95 5.81 1.12
N GLU A 193 15.78 6.28 2.03
CA GLU A 193 17.20 6.44 1.78
C GLU A 193 17.93 5.13 2.09
N ALA A 194 18.82 4.71 1.19
CA ALA A 194 19.59 3.48 1.35
C ALA A 194 21.00 3.61 0.76
N SER A 195 21.86 2.66 1.08
CA SER A 195 23.20 2.55 0.52
C SER A 195 23.36 1.20 -0.19
N ARG A 196 24.20 1.16 -1.22
CA ARG A 196 24.67 -0.11 -1.85
C ARG A 196 25.85 -0.74 -1.11
N VAL A 197 26.39 -0.05 -0.11
CA VAL A 197 27.51 -0.53 0.70
C VAL A 197 27.21 -0.31 2.17
N PRO A 198 27.56 -1.26 3.05
CA PRO A 198 27.40 -1.08 4.48
C PRO A 198 28.32 0.02 4.98
N THR A 199 27.82 0.86 5.90
CA THR A 199 28.64 1.87 6.59
C THR A 199 28.30 1.89 8.08
N SER A 200 28.99 2.74 8.85
CA SER A 200 28.62 3.01 10.24
C SER A 200 27.26 3.71 10.40
N GLU A 201 26.67 4.21 9.31
CA GLU A 201 25.35 4.83 9.30
C GLU A 201 24.30 3.91 8.67
N TYR A 202 24.63 3.24 7.56
CA TYR A 202 23.74 2.31 6.85
C TYR A 202 24.10 0.86 7.21
N LYS A 203 23.43 0.31 8.23
CA LYS A 203 23.79 -0.98 8.83
C LYS A 203 22.78 -2.09 8.57
N TYR A 204 21.51 -1.76 8.33
CA TYR A 204 20.43 -2.76 8.31
C TYR A 204 20.15 -3.21 6.88
N PRO A 205 20.53 -4.44 6.49
CA PRO A 205 20.36 -4.91 5.13
C PRO A 205 18.93 -5.37 4.82
N ILE A 206 18.57 -5.32 3.55
CA ILE A 206 17.57 -6.23 2.96
C ILE A 206 18.28 -7.21 2.03
N TYR A 207 17.75 -8.43 1.90
CA TYR A 207 18.45 -9.53 1.25
C TYR A 207 17.78 -10.00 -0.03
N GLY A 208 18.61 -10.45 -0.96
CA GLY A 208 18.22 -11.18 -2.15
C GLY A 208 17.75 -12.60 -1.84
N LEU A 209 17.01 -13.20 -2.78
CA LEU A 209 16.58 -14.59 -2.65
C LEU A 209 17.77 -15.55 -2.79
N PRO A 210 18.02 -16.46 -1.83
CA PRO A 210 19.02 -17.51 -1.97
C PRO A 210 18.75 -18.39 -3.19
N SER A 211 19.78 -18.73 -3.95
CA SER A 211 19.65 -19.55 -5.17
C SER A 211 19.12 -20.96 -4.90
N ASN A 212 19.36 -21.48 -3.69
CA ASN A 212 18.88 -22.76 -3.19
C ASN A 212 17.59 -22.65 -2.37
N PHE A 213 16.86 -21.52 -2.40
CA PHE A 213 15.68 -21.31 -1.55
C PHE A 213 14.63 -22.43 -1.68
N GLU A 214 14.39 -22.92 -2.91
CA GLU A 214 13.42 -24.01 -3.15
C GLU A 214 13.84 -25.36 -2.53
N GLN A 215 15.08 -25.50 -2.10
CA GLN A 215 15.63 -26.71 -1.45
C GLN A 215 15.65 -26.59 0.08
N TRP A 216 15.28 -25.43 0.64
CA TRP A 216 15.27 -25.25 2.08
C TRP A 216 14.22 -26.17 2.72
N GLU A 217 14.56 -26.74 3.88
CA GLU A 217 13.62 -27.53 4.65
C GLU A 217 12.43 -26.69 5.11
N LYS A 218 11.24 -27.32 5.16
CA LYS A 218 10.02 -26.68 5.64
C LYS A 218 9.66 -27.21 7.04
N PRO A 219 9.25 -26.32 7.97
CA PRO A 219 9.14 -24.87 7.81
C PRO A 219 10.52 -24.22 7.63
N HIS A 220 10.60 -23.23 6.73
CA HIS A 220 11.81 -22.42 6.52
C HIS A 220 12.33 -21.81 7.85
N PRO A 221 13.60 -21.37 7.94
CA PRO A 221 14.11 -20.65 9.11
C PRO A 221 13.31 -19.38 9.44
N LYS A 222 13.17 -19.07 10.72
CA LYS A 222 12.50 -17.87 11.23
C LYS A 222 13.36 -16.64 10.97
N ARG A 223 12.71 -15.47 10.92
CA ARG A 223 13.35 -14.16 10.86
C ARG A 223 14.53 -14.03 11.83
N ILE A 224 14.36 -14.41 13.10
CA ILE A 224 15.40 -14.27 14.12
C ILE A 224 16.65 -15.12 13.82
N GLU A 225 16.49 -16.27 13.16
CA GLU A 225 17.58 -17.15 12.75
C GLU A 225 18.31 -16.62 11.50
N LEU A 226 17.64 -15.76 10.72
CA LEU A 226 18.17 -15.18 9.49
C LEU A 226 18.86 -13.83 9.72
N GLU A 227 18.25 -12.91 10.47
CA GLU A 227 18.80 -11.55 10.67
C GLU A 227 19.28 -11.27 12.10
N GLY A 228 19.04 -12.19 13.04
CA GLY A 228 19.34 -11.98 14.46
C GLY A 228 18.28 -11.17 15.19
N LYS A 229 18.43 -11.08 16.52
CA LYS A 229 17.49 -10.33 17.37
C LYS A 229 17.47 -8.84 17.04
N ASP A 230 18.64 -8.26 16.80
CA ASP A 230 18.88 -6.85 16.50
C ASP A 230 18.93 -6.52 14.99
N GLY A 231 18.80 -7.53 14.12
CA GLY A 231 18.88 -7.36 12.67
C GLY A 231 20.31 -7.22 12.14
N LEU A 232 21.33 -7.49 12.97
CA LEU A 232 22.74 -7.26 12.68
C LEU A 232 23.60 -8.53 12.81
N LEU A 233 23.01 -9.71 12.59
CA LEU A 233 23.74 -10.99 12.63
C LEU A 233 24.94 -11.04 11.65
N GLY A 234 24.88 -10.26 10.57
CA GLY A 234 26.04 -9.98 9.71
C GLY A 234 26.66 -11.25 9.13
N LYS A 235 27.97 -11.44 9.34
CA LYS A 235 28.70 -12.59 8.76
C LYS A 235 28.24 -13.95 9.29
N ASP A 236 27.64 -13.98 10.48
CA ASP A 236 27.10 -15.20 11.09
C ASP A 236 25.71 -15.55 10.53
N SER A 237 25.11 -14.66 9.73
CA SER A 237 23.85 -14.90 9.06
C SER A 237 24.01 -15.92 7.94
N PRO A 238 23.06 -16.88 7.78
CA PRO A 238 22.99 -17.72 6.59
C PRO A 238 22.69 -16.92 5.31
N LEU A 239 22.35 -15.63 5.42
CA LEU A 239 22.12 -14.71 4.31
C LEU A 239 23.34 -13.83 3.97
N SER A 240 24.46 -14.01 4.67
CA SER A 240 25.70 -13.26 4.43
C SER A 240 26.13 -13.35 2.97
N GLY A 241 26.38 -12.20 2.35
CA GLY A 241 26.71 -12.08 0.92
C GLY A 241 25.52 -11.96 -0.03
N LEU A 242 24.29 -11.97 0.50
CA LEU A 242 23.05 -11.73 -0.27
C LEU A 242 22.44 -10.35 -0.03
N GLU A 243 23.14 -9.44 0.67
CA GLU A 243 22.67 -8.09 0.92
C GLU A 243 22.51 -7.30 -0.39
N LEU A 244 21.37 -6.64 -0.56
CA LEU A 244 21.11 -5.80 -1.73
C LEU A 244 21.35 -4.32 -1.41
N PHE A 245 20.80 -3.86 -0.29
CA PHE A 245 20.83 -2.47 0.15
C PHE A 245 20.82 -2.40 1.67
N TRP A 246 21.43 -1.36 2.22
CA TRP A 246 21.51 -1.09 3.66
C TRP A 246 20.74 0.18 3.99
N PHE A 247 20.03 0.16 5.12
CA PHE A 247 19.22 1.24 5.65
C PHE A 247 19.84 1.78 6.93
N ARG A 248 19.55 3.06 7.23
CA ARG A 248 19.98 3.68 8.50
C ARG A 248 19.16 3.18 9.68
N ASP A 249 17.85 3.07 9.47
CA ASP A 249 16.89 2.62 10.48
C ASP A 249 16.45 1.19 10.16
N ARG A 250 16.45 0.33 11.18
CA ARG A 250 15.99 -1.06 11.07
C ARG A 250 14.51 -1.13 10.72
N PHE A 251 13.72 -0.22 11.26
CA PHE A 251 12.30 -0.14 11.01
C PHE A 251 12.00 0.22 9.56
N ASP A 252 12.79 1.06 8.91
CA ASP A 252 12.64 1.31 7.46
C ASP A 252 12.85 0.03 6.65
N ALA A 253 13.93 -0.71 6.91
CA ALA A 253 14.17 -2.03 6.28
C ALA A 253 13.00 -2.99 6.56
N TYR A 254 12.49 -3.01 7.79
CA TYR A 254 11.32 -3.82 8.17
C TYR A 254 10.05 -3.38 7.44
N LEU A 255 9.80 -2.09 7.28
CA LEU A 255 8.65 -1.55 6.55
C LEU A 255 8.70 -1.95 5.07
N VAL A 256 9.88 -2.04 4.45
CA VAL A 256 10.03 -2.60 3.08
C VAL A 256 9.53 -4.05 3.03
N HIS A 257 9.74 -4.86 4.08
CA HIS A 257 9.18 -6.21 4.16
C HIS A 257 7.67 -6.22 4.28
N ILE A 258 7.07 -5.28 5.01
CA ILE A 258 5.61 -5.16 5.10
C ILE A 258 5.01 -4.78 3.74
N GLN A 259 5.60 -3.79 3.05
CA GLN A 259 5.07 -3.29 1.78
C GLN A 259 5.39 -4.23 0.60
N GLY A 260 6.46 -5.02 0.69
CA GLY A 260 6.91 -5.93 -0.36
C GLY A 260 7.63 -5.25 -1.54
N SER A 261 7.63 -3.91 -1.59
CA SER A 261 8.41 -3.13 -2.56
C SER A 261 8.71 -1.74 -2.00
N ALA A 262 9.73 -1.08 -2.55
CA ALA A 262 10.07 0.30 -2.23
C ALA A 262 10.89 0.95 -3.33
N LYS A 263 10.87 2.29 -3.41
CA LYS A 263 11.89 3.06 -4.10
C LYS A 263 12.97 3.47 -3.12
N LEU A 264 14.21 3.37 -3.56
CA LEU A 264 15.40 3.68 -2.79
C LEU A 264 16.11 4.86 -3.45
N LYS A 265 16.28 5.94 -2.69
CA LYS A 265 17.20 7.03 -3.01
C LYS A 265 18.55 6.65 -2.43
N LEU A 266 19.50 6.36 -3.31
CA LEU A 266 20.81 5.88 -2.93
C LEU A 266 21.74 7.02 -2.53
N THR A 267 22.73 6.73 -1.70
CA THR A 267 23.75 7.68 -1.24
C THR A 267 24.59 8.29 -2.37
N ASP A 268 24.64 7.64 -3.53
CA ASP A 268 25.29 8.15 -4.75
C ASP A 268 24.38 9.09 -5.58
N GLY A 269 23.17 9.38 -5.10
CA GLY A 269 22.17 10.22 -5.76
C GLY A 269 21.31 9.49 -6.79
N THR A 270 21.58 8.21 -7.07
CA THR A 270 20.76 7.41 -7.99
C THR A 270 19.47 6.92 -7.31
N VAL A 271 18.50 6.51 -8.13
CA VAL A 271 17.23 5.93 -7.66
C VAL A 271 17.08 4.54 -8.24
N THR A 272 16.73 3.59 -7.39
CA THR A 272 16.34 2.24 -7.80
C THR A 272 15.07 1.80 -7.09
N GLY A 273 14.46 0.73 -7.59
CA GLY A 273 13.34 0.04 -6.98
C GLY A 273 13.78 -1.31 -6.45
N VAL A 274 13.14 -1.74 -5.38
CA VAL A 274 13.26 -3.10 -4.85
C VAL A 274 11.87 -3.72 -4.81
N GLY A 275 11.77 -5.00 -5.14
CA GLY A 275 10.49 -5.71 -5.16
C GLY A 275 10.59 -7.13 -4.60
N TYR A 276 9.46 -7.64 -4.14
CA TYR A 276 9.30 -8.99 -3.60
C TYR A 276 9.88 -10.05 -4.53
N ALA A 277 10.68 -10.95 -3.97
CA ALA A 277 11.22 -12.11 -4.67
C ALA A 277 10.59 -13.42 -4.18
N ASN A 278 10.63 -13.67 -2.87
CA ASN A 278 9.93 -14.77 -2.20
C ASN A 278 9.85 -14.49 -0.68
N GLY A 279 9.36 -15.42 0.13
CA GLY A 279 9.47 -15.31 1.58
C GLY A 279 9.18 -16.63 2.30
N THR A 280 9.64 -16.73 3.55
CA THR A 280 9.58 -17.96 4.36
C THR A 280 8.13 -18.35 4.70
N ASP A 281 7.86 -19.56 5.20
CA ASP A 281 6.47 -20.10 5.25
C ASP A 281 5.58 -19.52 6.35
N TYR A 282 6.11 -18.60 7.17
CA TYR A 282 5.40 -18.13 8.35
C TYR A 282 4.26 -17.15 8.01
N PRO A 283 3.18 -17.19 8.81
CA PRO A 283 2.06 -16.27 8.67
C PRO A 283 2.46 -14.84 9.04
N TRP A 284 1.58 -13.89 8.72
CA TRP A 284 1.71 -12.50 9.14
C TRP A 284 1.42 -12.34 10.64
N THR A 285 2.35 -11.71 11.38
CA THR A 285 2.15 -11.27 12.76
C THR A 285 2.08 -9.75 12.79
N SER A 286 0.97 -9.20 13.30
CA SER A 286 0.81 -7.74 13.37
C SER A 286 1.52 -7.16 14.59
N ILE A 287 2.62 -6.45 14.36
CA ILE A 287 3.36 -5.74 15.43
C ILE A 287 2.48 -4.77 16.22
N GLY A 288 1.53 -4.08 15.57
CA GLY A 288 0.59 -3.20 16.25
C GLY A 288 -0.35 -3.94 17.21
N LYS A 289 -0.80 -5.16 16.84
CA LYS A 289 -1.59 -6.01 17.75
C LYS A 289 -0.75 -6.51 18.93
N GLU A 290 0.50 -6.87 18.69
CA GLU A 290 1.42 -7.31 19.74
C GLU A 290 1.71 -6.18 20.74
N LEU A 291 1.98 -4.96 20.25
CA LEU A 291 2.16 -3.78 21.09
C LEU A 291 0.90 -3.45 21.91
N LEU A 292 -0.28 -3.57 21.30
CA LEU A 292 -1.55 -3.35 21.99
C LEU A 292 -1.81 -4.41 23.07
N LYS A 293 -1.59 -5.68 22.74
CA LYS A 293 -1.73 -6.82 23.66
C LYS A 293 -0.85 -6.65 24.89
N ASP A 294 0.37 -6.15 24.70
CA ASP A 294 1.33 -5.91 25.78
C ASP A 294 1.14 -4.55 26.47
N GLY A 295 0.09 -3.79 26.13
CA GLY A 295 -0.24 -2.50 26.75
C GLY A 295 0.74 -1.36 26.42
N LYS A 296 1.57 -1.51 25.38
CA LYS A 296 2.58 -0.51 24.98
C LYS A 296 1.99 0.66 24.19
N ILE A 297 0.88 0.42 23.51
CA ILE A 297 0.13 1.43 22.76
C ILE A 297 -1.37 1.30 23.04
N THR A 298 -2.10 2.39 22.86
CA THR A 298 -3.57 2.40 22.91
C THR A 298 -4.19 1.96 21.58
N GLN A 299 -5.48 1.64 21.59
CA GLN A 299 -6.24 1.32 20.36
C GLN A 299 -6.17 2.44 19.30
N LYS A 300 -6.16 3.71 19.73
CA LYS A 300 -6.03 4.87 18.82
C LYS A 300 -4.64 4.95 18.18
N GLN A 301 -3.61 4.47 18.88
CA GLN A 301 -2.23 4.44 18.42
C GLN A 301 -1.90 3.19 17.61
N ALA A 302 -2.81 2.20 17.51
CA ALA A 302 -2.64 1.01 16.69
C ALA A 302 -2.81 1.28 15.17
N THR A 303 -2.15 2.33 14.70
CA THR A 303 -2.06 2.80 13.31
C THR A 303 -0.59 2.88 12.91
N MET A 304 -0.27 2.93 11.62
CA MET A 304 1.13 3.01 11.20
C MET A 304 1.86 4.23 11.79
N PRO A 305 1.29 5.45 11.81
CA PRO A 305 1.92 6.60 12.47
C PRO A 305 2.14 6.40 13.97
N GLY A 306 1.18 5.78 14.68
CA GLY A 306 1.32 5.53 16.11
C GLY A 306 2.40 4.47 16.43
N ILE A 307 2.56 3.47 15.56
CA ILE A 307 3.61 2.45 15.68
C ILE A 307 4.99 3.06 15.40
N ILE A 308 5.13 3.90 14.35
CA ILE A 308 6.37 4.63 14.06
C ILE A 308 6.79 5.46 15.28
N ASN A 309 5.89 6.30 15.80
CA ASN A 309 6.15 7.15 16.96
C ASN A 309 6.54 6.34 18.21
N PHE A 310 5.97 5.14 18.40
CA PHE A 310 6.36 4.26 19.51
C PHE A 310 7.82 3.81 19.39
N PHE A 311 8.25 3.35 18.21
CA PHE A 311 9.60 2.84 18.02
C PHE A 311 10.66 3.95 17.93
N GLU A 312 10.32 5.13 17.41
CA GLU A 312 11.20 6.32 17.49
C GLU A 312 11.53 6.68 18.94
N GLY A 313 10.53 6.59 19.84
CA GLY A 313 10.73 6.81 21.27
C GLY A 313 11.32 5.62 22.02
N ASN A 314 11.31 4.41 21.44
CA ASN A 314 11.77 3.17 22.06
C ASN A 314 12.56 2.26 21.09
N PRO A 315 13.72 2.68 20.55
CA PRO A 315 14.39 1.94 19.48
C PRO A 315 14.78 0.50 19.87
N SER A 316 15.19 0.27 21.12
CA SER A 316 15.55 -1.07 21.60
C SER A 316 14.37 -2.04 21.65
N ALA A 317 13.13 -1.55 21.65
CA ALA A 317 11.95 -2.42 21.61
C ALA A 317 11.83 -3.15 20.26
N MET A 318 12.45 -2.65 19.19
CA MET A 318 12.46 -3.33 17.89
C MET A 318 13.00 -4.75 18.00
N ASP A 319 13.99 -4.98 18.87
CA ASP A 319 14.64 -6.28 19.07
C ASP A 319 13.70 -7.33 19.66
N ASP A 320 12.65 -6.90 20.37
CA ASP A 320 11.66 -7.80 20.98
C ASP A 320 10.38 -7.94 20.15
N TYR A 321 10.06 -6.94 19.32
CA TYR A 321 8.80 -6.89 18.56
C TYR A 321 8.93 -7.27 17.09
N LEU A 322 9.98 -6.84 16.39
CA LEU A 322 10.12 -7.16 14.96
C LEU A 322 10.33 -8.66 14.71
N PRO A 323 11.12 -9.40 15.51
CA PRO A 323 11.27 -10.84 15.34
C PRO A 323 9.98 -11.66 15.58
N ARG A 324 8.94 -11.08 16.22
CA ARG A 324 7.65 -11.77 16.41
C ARG A 324 6.93 -12.04 15.10
N TRP A 325 7.23 -11.26 14.06
CA TRP A 325 6.90 -11.66 12.70
C TRP A 325 7.98 -12.60 12.17
N GLU A 326 7.80 -13.90 12.42
CA GLU A 326 8.75 -14.95 12.06
C GLU A 326 9.01 -15.04 10.54
N ARG A 327 8.12 -14.49 9.71
CA ARG A 327 8.30 -14.46 8.27
C ARG A 327 9.41 -13.50 7.86
N PHE A 328 10.25 -13.97 6.96
CA PHE A 328 11.25 -13.20 6.26
C PHE A 328 10.87 -13.03 4.79
N VAL A 329 11.15 -11.86 4.22
CA VAL A 329 10.83 -11.53 2.82
C VAL A 329 12.14 -11.24 2.11
N PHE A 330 12.34 -11.93 0.98
CA PHE A 330 13.47 -11.72 0.11
C PHE A 330 13.08 -10.84 -1.05
N PHE A 331 14.07 -10.14 -1.60
CA PHE A 331 13.85 -9.13 -2.62
C PHE A 331 14.72 -9.34 -3.86
N ARG A 332 14.48 -8.49 -4.86
CA ARG A 332 15.31 -8.34 -6.05
C ARG A 332 15.44 -6.86 -6.38
N ASP A 333 16.62 -6.43 -6.82
CA ASP A 333 16.81 -5.12 -7.43
C ASP A 333 16.00 -5.08 -8.73
N LYS A 334 15.15 -4.06 -8.85
CA LYS A 334 14.23 -3.87 -9.97
C LYS A 334 14.69 -2.75 -10.90
N GLY A 335 15.81 -2.08 -10.59
CA GLY A 335 16.17 -0.83 -11.25
C GLY A 335 15.07 0.21 -11.06
N ASN A 336 15.10 1.28 -11.85
CA ASN A 336 14.05 2.31 -11.83
C ASN A 336 12.79 1.86 -12.63
N THR A 337 12.21 0.72 -12.25
CA THR A 337 10.94 0.22 -12.82
C THR A 337 9.78 0.43 -11.85
N PRO A 338 8.52 0.50 -12.34
CA PRO A 338 7.36 0.65 -11.45
C PRO A 338 7.16 -0.55 -10.52
N ALA A 339 6.56 -0.30 -9.35
CA ALA A 339 6.10 -1.34 -8.43
C ALA A 339 5.26 -2.40 -9.17
N THR A 340 5.51 -3.68 -8.88
CA THR A 340 4.90 -4.82 -9.55
C THR A 340 4.10 -5.65 -8.55
N GLY A 341 2.84 -5.93 -8.87
CA GLY A 341 1.98 -6.78 -8.04
C GLY A 341 2.27 -8.27 -8.22
N SER A 342 1.68 -9.10 -7.37
CA SER A 342 1.89 -10.56 -7.33
C SER A 342 1.57 -11.31 -8.62
N ILE A 343 0.80 -10.73 -9.54
CA ILE A 343 0.53 -11.35 -10.86
C ILE A 343 1.63 -11.02 -11.91
N GLY A 344 2.69 -10.31 -11.51
CA GLY A 344 3.85 -10.01 -12.36
C GLY A 344 3.67 -8.81 -13.29
N VAL A 345 2.71 -7.93 -13.00
CA VAL A 345 2.47 -6.70 -13.78
C VAL A 345 2.51 -5.47 -12.89
N PRO A 346 2.81 -4.27 -13.44
CA PRO A 346 2.90 -3.08 -12.60
C PRO A 346 1.56 -2.71 -11.94
N VAL A 347 1.62 -2.32 -10.67
CA VAL A 347 0.47 -1.74 -9.96
C VAL A 347 0.36 -0.25 -10.30
N THR A 348 -0.87 0.22 -10.40
CA THR A 348 -1.23 1.56 -10.83
C THR A 348 -1.87 2.31 -9.67
N PRO A 349 -1.35 3.49 -9.27
CA PRO A 349 -1.91 4.27 -8.17
C PRO A 349 -3.41 4.44 -8.32
N GLU A 350 -4.14 4.13 -7.26
CA GLU A 350 -5.59 4.24 -7.18
C GLU A 350 -6.38 3.33 -8.16
N ARG A 351 -5.72 2.50 -8.95
CA ARG A 351 -6.33 1.62 -9.96
C ARG A 351 -5.99 0.15 -9.78
N SER A 352 -5.18 -0.20 -8.78
CA SER A 352 -4.86 -1.58 -8.42
C SER A 352 -5.31 -1.93 -7.01
N ILE A 353 -5.79 -3.15 -6.82
CA ILE A 353 -6.10 -3.72 -5.51
C ILE A 353 -5.36 -5.04 -5.29
N ALA A 354 -5.13 -5.34 -4.02
CA ALA A 354 -4.70 -6.64 -3.54
C ALA A 354 -5.88 -7.39 -2.94
N THR A 355 -6.03 -8.66 -3.29
CA THR A 355 -7.07 -9.55 -2.75
C THR A 355 -6.54 -10.98 -2.58
N ASP A 356 -7.33 -11.86 -1.97
CA ASP A 356 -7.01 -13.27 -1.84
C ASP A 356 -7.12 -14.01 -3.19
N LYS A 357 -5.97 -14.32 -3.80
CA LYS A 357 -5.88 -14.95 -5.13
C LYS A 357 -6.32 -16.41 -5.16
N SER A 358 -6.50 -17.05 -4.00
CA SER A 358 -7.13 -18.37 -3.92
C SER A 358 -8.65 -18.31 -4.13
N LEU A 359 -9.25 -17.12 -3.99
CA LEU A 359 -10.69 -16.88 -4.04
C LEU A 359 -11.09 -15.95 -5.19
N MET A 360 -10.34 -14.88 -5.40
CA MET A 360 -10.68 -13.77 -6.29
C MET A 360 -10.03 -13.92 -7.67
N PRO A 361 -10.68 -13.45 -8.76
CA PRO A 361 -10.21 -13.67 -10.12
C PRO A 361 -9.05 -12.71 -10.48
N PRO A 362 -7.79 -13.19 -10.59
CA PRO A 362 -6.62 -12.34 -10.81
C PRO A 362 -6.66 -11.57 -12.12
N GLY A 363 -6.34 -10.28 -12.07
CA GLY A 363 -6.31 -9.38 -13.22
C GLY A 363 -7.70 -8.90 -13.67
N ALA A 364 -8.79 -9.41 -13.08
CA ALA A 364 -10.14 -9.01 -13.48
C ALA A 364 -10.47 -7.55 -13.12
N LEU A 365 -11.43 -6.98 -13.86
CA LEU A 365 -12.04 -5.69 -13.56
C LEU A 365 -12.88 -5.79 -12.30
N ALA A 366 -12.62 -4.89 -11.36
CA ALA A 366 -13.38 -4.74 -10.14
C ALA A 366 -13.87 -3.30 -9.96
N LEU A 367 -14.82 -3.16 -9.05
CA LEU A 367 -15.32 -1.88 -8.57
C LEU A 367 -15.35 -1.92 -7.04
N VAL A 368 -14.71 -0.94 -6.42
CA VAL A 368 -14.73 -0.75 -4.97
C VAL A 368 -15.70 0.37 -4.62
N ASN A 369 -16.45 0.21 -3.53
CA ASN A 369 -17.34 1.25 -3.01
C ASN A 369 -17.12 1.39 -1.50
N THR A 370 -16.32 2.38 -1.12
CA THR A 370 -15.87 2.64 0.26
C THR A 370 -15.43 4.09 0.42
N SER A 371 -14.96 4.48 1.60
CA SER A 371 -14.42 5.81 1.88
C SER A 371 -12.91 5.78 1.99
N PHE A 372 -12.23 6.68 1.28
CA PHE A 372 -10.77 6.86 1.37
C PHE A 372 -10.42 8.28 1.82
N PRO A 373 -9.28 8.46 2.51
CA PRO A 373 -8.77 9.79 2.85
C PRO A 373 -8.18 10.48 1.61
N TYR A 374 -8.44 11.77 1.46
CA TYR A 374 -7.86 12.67 0.45
C TYR A 374 -7.30 13.90 1.13
N VAL A 375 -6.27 14.50 0.55
CA VAL A 375 -5.77 15.79 1.01
C VAL A 375 -6.82 16.86 0.70
N GLY A 376 -7.35 17.49 1.75
CA GLY A 376 -8.27 18.61 1.67
C GLY A 376 -7.54 19.93 1.43
N ASN A 377 -8.29 21.02 1.23
CA ASN A 377 -7.74 22.33 0.90
C ASN A 377 -6.83 22.91 2.01
N GLY A 378 -7.00 22.47 3.25
CA GLY A 378 -6.18 22.87 4.40
C GLY A 378 -4.97 21.97 4.67
N GLY A 379 -4.73 20.94 3.84
CA GLY A 379 -3.67 19.95 4.06
C GLY A 379 -4.08 18.76 4.93
N ASP A 380 -5.17 18.86 5.68
CA ASP A 380 -5.74 17.76 6.46
C ASP A 380 -6.35 16.67 5.57
N LEU A 381 -6.39 15.43 6.08
CA LEU A 381 -7.01 14.32 5.39
C LEU A 381 -8.53 14.29 5.61
N GLU A 382 -9.28 14.41 4.51
CA GLU A 382 -10.74 14.33 4.48
C GLU A 382 -11.21 13.02 3.85
N TYR A 383 -12.12 12.31 4.52
CA TYR A 383 -12.69 11.07 3.99
C TYR A 383 -13.75 11.36 2.94
N ARG A 384 -13.60 10.73 1.77
CA ARG A 384 -14.56 10.80 0.67
C ARG A 384 -15.00 9.42 0.27
N ARG A 385 -16.31 9.21 0.18
CA ARG A 385 -16.87 8.00 -0.41
C ARG A 385 -16.59 8.00 -1.91
N VAL A 386 -16.11 6.88 -2.43
CA VAL A 386 -15.84 6.68 -3.85
C VAL A 386 -16.51 5.41 -4.36
N SER A 387 -16.85 5.40 -5.65
CA SER A 387 -17.12 4.19 -6.40
C SER A 387 -16.08 4.10 -7.52
N ARG A 388 -15.06 3.25 -7.34
CA ARG A 388 -13.85 3.30 -8.17
C ARG A 388 -13.60 2.01 -8.92
N PHE A 389 -13.40 2.14 -10.24
CA PHE A 389 -12.98 1.03 -11.09
C PHE A 389 -11.50 0.75 -10.89
N VAL A 390 -11.17 -0.51 -10.64
CA VAL A 390 -9.82 -0.98 -10.30
C VAL A 390 -9.57 -2.36 -10.92
N LEU A 391 -8.31 -2.80 -10.91
CA LEU A 391 -7.88 -4.10 -11.40
C LEU A 391 -7.29 -4.91 -10.24
N ASP A 392 -7.64 -6.19 -10.18
CA ASP A 392 -7.19 -7.09 -9.12
C ASP A 392 -5.80 -7.67 -9.40
N GLN A 393 -4.77 -6.84 -9.21
CA GLN A 393 -3.41 -7.09 -9.71
C GLN A 393 -2.43 -7.58 -8.64
N ASP A 394 -2.87 -7.62 -7.38
CA ASP A 394 -1.96 -7.94 -6.29
C ASP A 394 -2.58 -8.85 -5.21
N THR A 395 -1.76 -9.25 -4.22
CA THR A 395 -2.16 -10.02 -3.04
C THR A 395 -1.25 -9.68 -1.88
N GLY A 396 -1.67 -10.02 -0.66
CA GLY A 396 -0.86 -9.83 0.54
C GLY A 396 -1.08 -10.97 1.52
N SER A 397 -0.07 -11.25 2.35
CA SER A 397 -0.16 -12.29 3.39
C SER A 397 -1.29 -12.00 4.39
N ALA A 398 -1.54 -10.72 4.69
CA ALA A 398 -2.64 -10.25 5.54
C ALA A 398 -3.99 -10.11 4.81
N ILE A 399 -4.01 -10.29 3.49
CA ILE A 399 -5.18 -10.11 2.63
C ILE A 399 -5.73 -11.47 2.25
N LYS A 400 -6.41 -12.08 3.22
CA LYS A 400 -7.06 -13.38 3.12
C LYS A 400 -8.56 -13.20 3.25
N THR A 401 -9.32 -14.18 2.76
CA THR A 401 -10.78 -14.25 2.84
C THR A 401 -11.52 -13.33 1.86
N PRO A 402 -12.82 -13.56 1.58
CA PRO A 402 -13.55 -12.73 0.61
C PRO A 402 -13.91 -11.33 1.13
N GLY A 403 -13.79 -11.10 2.44
CA GLY A 403 -14.03 -9.82 3.10
C GLY A 403 -12.82 -8.90 3.24
N ARG A 404 -11.72 -9.11 2.49
CA ARG A 404 -10.51 -8.28 2.59
C ARG A 404 -10.03 -7.76 1.25
N VAL A 405 -9.72 -6.46 1.22
CA VAL A 405 -9.07 -5.76 0.10
C VAL A 405 -8.00 -4.84 0.65
N ASP A 406 -6.85 -4.80 -0.01
CA ASP A 406 -5.87 -3.73 0.14
C ASP A 406 -5.85 -2.87 -1.10
N TYR A 407 -5.83 -1.55 -0.92
CA TYR A 407 -5.93 -0.60 -2.01
C TYR A 407 -4.59 0.09 -2.25
N PHE A 408 -4.09 0.09 -3.49
CA PHE A 408 -2.81 0.71 -3.80
C PHE A 408 -2.93 2.23 -3.92
N MET A 409 -2.35 2.97 -2.98
CA MET A 409 -2.43 4.44 -2.94
C MET A 409 -1.43 5.13 -3.88
N GLY A 410 -0.40 4.42 -4.35
CA GLY A 410 0.68 4.97 -5.16
C GLY A 410 2.01 5.04 -4.42
N THR A 411 2.86 6.00 -4.78
CA THR A 411 4.25 6.06 -4.31
C THR A 411 4.51 7.33 -3.49
N GLY A 412 5.31 7.21 -2.42
CA GLY A 412 5.83 8.34 -1.65
C GLY A 412 4.94 8.83 -0.51
N LYS A 413 5.33 9.95 0.09
CA LYS A 413 4.82 10.39 1.41
C LYS A 413 3.30 10.55 1.45
N VAL A 414 2.69 11.26 0.50
CA VAL A 414 1.24 11.49 0.50
C VAL A 414 0.46 10.18 0.36
N ALA A 415 0.96 9.24 -0.45
CA ALA A 415 0.35 7.91 -0.56
C ALA A 415 0.47 7.14 0.76
N GLY A 416 1.62 7.24 1.44
CA GLY A 416 1.85 6.66 2.77
C GLY A 416 0.96 7.25 3.86
N ASP A 417 0.84 8.58 3.92
CA ASP A 417 -0.01 9.30 4.88
C ASP A 417 -1.48 8.85 4.72
N ARG A 418 -1.96 8.74 3.46
CA ARG A 418 -3.31 8.23 3.15
C ARG A 418 -3.46 6.75 3.48
N ALA A 419 -2.47 5.93 3.13
CA ALA A 419 -2.51 4.49 3.36
C ALA A 419 -2.56 4.16 4.85
N GLY A 420 -1.71 4.82 5.65
CA GLY A 420 -1.53 4.56 7.08
C GLY A 420 -2.76 4.83 7.95
N VAL A 421 -3.69 5.66 7.46
CA VAL A 421 -4.97 5.94 8.14
C VAL A 421 -6.16 5.26 7.45
N THR A 422 -5.97 4.65 6.29
CA THR A 422 -7.07 3.98 5.57
C THR A 422 -7.53 2.74 6.33
N GLY A 423 -8.77 2.79 6.79
CA GLY A 423 -9.48 1.66 7.38
C GLY A 423 -10.97 1.88 7.30
N GLY A 424 -11.72 0.85 6.94
CA GLY A 424 -13.18 0.94 6.90
C GLY A 424 -13.84 -0.22 6.19
N ASN A 425 -15.17 -0.21 6.22
CA ASN A 425 -15.98 -1.19 5.52
C ASN A 425 -16.47 -0.62 4.18
N GLY A 426 -16.72 -1.51 3.23
CA GLY A 426 -17.26 -1.18 1.92
C GLY A 426 -17.77 -2.43 1.22
N THR A 427 -17.92 -2.32 -0.09
CA THR A 427 -18.33 -3.43 -0.96
C THR A 427 -17.39 -3.56 -2.15
N LEU A 428 -17.17 -4.80 -2.60
CA LEU A 428 -16.34 -5.16 -3.75
C LEU A 428 -17.20 -5.89 -4.78
N TYR A 429 -17.05 -5.52 -6.05
CA TYR A 429 -17.72 -6.16 -7.17
C TYR A 429 -16.70 -6.51 -8.24
N TYR A 430 -16.85 -7.66 -8.89
CA TYR A 430 -16.18 -8.00 -10.14
C TYR A 430 -17.14 -7.84 -11.31
N LEU A 431 -16.65 -7.26 -12.41
CA LEU A 431 -17.49 -6.88 -13.53
C LEU A 431 -17.15 -7.75 -14.73
N LEU A 432 -18.14 -8.50 -15.21
CA LEU A 432 -18.01 -9.33 -16.40
C LEU A 432 -19.07 -8.96 -17.41
N LEU A 433 -18.68 -8.90 -18.69
CA LEU A 433 -19.60 -8.68 -19.80
C LEU A 433 -20.74 -9.69 -19.71
N LYS A 434 -21.98 -9.22 -19.92
CA LYS A 434 -23.15 -10.10 -20.05
C LYS A 434 -22.93 -11.09 -21.20
N ARG A 435 -23.53 -12.27 -21.06
CA ARG A 435 -23.44 -13.32 -22.08
C ARG A 435 -24.17 -12.93 -23.33
#